data_AF-M6KEP2-F1
#
_entry.id   AF-M6KEP2-F1
#
_cell.length_a   1.000
_cell.length_b   1.000
_cell.length_c   1.000
_cell.angle_alpha   90.00
_cell.angle_beta   90.00
_cell.angle_gamma   90.00
#
_symmetry.space_group_name_H-M   'P 1'
#
loop_
_entity.id
_entity.type
_entity.pdbx_description
1 polymer ?
#
loop_
_entity_poly.entity_id
_entity_poly.type
_entity_poly.pdbx_seq_one_letter_code
_entity_poly.pdbx_strand_id
1 'polypeptide(L)'
;MVKSIGYYKQVPFNSQATTGTPTIGTTNSKKLFTFPLTNKIRPDSITDFGGITWTGLNPNWTTAPYNCNNWTDGADINVGTIGNYNATSSNAIFDSALIVPGLITCSSGGKLYCVEQPAPPIRFFKYIYLAPLSPIGHNGNYGGIAGMDAICNNDTMKPVELLGKGTYKAMAVDQSITIPSTPATRRATPNPLNWVLRPNTTYKRIDGATLFTTDANGLFFSMTNRFGEETANNGYIWTGLNSDFTTATGYNCNNWKSSASNYLGKIGSANTNVKSVALSYTNRPCDQTTNSSEPIRVVCVEQ
;
A
#
# COMPACT_ATOMS: atom_id res chain seq x y z
N MET A 1 -9.46 39.82 -2.12
CA MET A 1 -8.75 38.52 -1.99
C MET A 1 -9.66 37.42 -2.49
N VAL A 2 -9.50 37.01 -3.75
CA VAL A 2 -10.16 35.82 -4.29
C VAL A 2 -9.04 34.84 -4.60
N LYS A 3 -8.92 33.76 -3.81
CA LYS A 3 -8.00 32.66 -4.09
C LYS A 3 -8.64 31.83 -5.20
N SER A 4 -7.99 31.81 -6.36
CA SER A 4 -8.35 31.00 -7.51
C SER A 4 -8.23 29.51 -7.17
N ILE A 5 -9.27 28.76 -7.56
CA ILE A 5 -9.29 27.30 -7.59
C ILE A 5 -8.39 26.88 -8.76
N GLY A 6 -7.24 26.31 -8.44
CA GLY A 6 -6.32 25.73 -9.42
C GLY A 6 -6.89 24.45 -10.00
N TYR A 7 -7.41 24.53 -11.23
CA TYR A 7 -7.56 23.37 -12.10
C TYR A 7 -6.16 22.81 -12.37
N TYR A 8 -5.85 21.61 -11.87
CA TYR A 8 -4.63 20.89 -12.24
C TYR A 8 -4.76 20.42 -13.69
N LYS A 9 -4.32 21.27 -14.62
CA LYS A 9 -3.97 20.85 -15.97
C LYS A 9 -2.83 19.86 -15.81
N GLN A 10 -3.03 18.61 -16.22
CA GLN A 10 -2.00 17.57 -16.22
C GLN A 10 -0.89 18.05 -17.18
N VAL A 11 0.19 18.60 -16.62
CA VAL A 11 1.33 19.07 -17.40
C VAL A 11 2.01 17.83 -18.01
N PRO A 12 2.34 17.79 -19.30
CA PRO A 12 3.12 16.70 -19.88
C PRO A 12 4.45 16.59 -19.11
N PHE A 13 4.76 15.40 -18.58
CA PHE A 13 6.05 15.17 -17.94
C PHE A 13 7.08 14.85 -19.02
N ASN A 14 8.12 15.67 -19.11
CA ASN A 14 9.31 15.40 -19.91
C ASN A 14 10.21 14.46 -19.11
N SER A 15 10.45 13.26 -19.62
CA SER A 15 11.38 12.32 -18.98
C SER A 15 12.80 12.57 -19.46
N GLN A 16 13.78 12.52 -18.56
CA GLN A 16 15.20 12.67 -18.85
C GLN A 16 15.97 11.45 -18.33
N ALA A 17 17.11 11.12 -18.93
CA ALA A 17 17.94 10.00 -18.49
C ALA A 17 18.66 10.29 -17.17
N THR A 18 19.16 11.53 -17.03
CA THR A 18 19.73 12.13 -15.82
C THR A 18 19.47 13.64 -15.81
N THR A 19 19.55 14.31 -14.65
CA THR A 19 19.30 15.75 -14.52
C THR A 19 20.20 16.55 -15.47
N GLY A 20 19.61 17.35 -16.36
CA GLY A 20 20.35 18.17 -17.33
C GLY A 20 20.65 17.49 -18.67
N THR A 21 20.16 16.26 -18.91
CA THR A 21 20.24 15.60 -20.23
C THR A 21 19.06 15.94 -21.15
N PRO A 22 19.20 15.75 -22.48
CA PRO A 22 18.10 15.92 -23.42
C PRO A 22 16.87 15.08 -23.05
N THR A 23 15.68 15.63 -23.26
CA THR A 23 14.40 14.93 -23.03
C THR A 23 14.35 13.63 -23.83
N ILE A 24 14.13 12.49 -23.17
CA ILE A 24 13.92 11.18 -23.80
C ILE A 24 12.61 11.21 -24.59
N GLY A 25 11.52 11.71 -24.00
CA GLY A 25 10.22 11.82 -24.64
C GLY A 25 9.12 12.26 -23.67
N THR A 26 7.90 12.33 -24.18
CA THR A 26 6.70 12.66 -23.41
C THR A 26 5.77 11.46 -23.32
N THR A 27 5.10 11.31 -22.18
CA THR A 27 4.05 10.29 -22.01
C THR A 27 2.67 10.82 -22.41
N ASN A 28 1.79 9.92 -22.84
CA ASN A 28 0.38 10.20 -23.08
C ASN A 28 -0.44 10.25 -21.76
N SER A 29 -1.77 10.41 -21.86
CA SER A 29 -2.70 10.45 -20.71
C SER A 29 -2.72 9.16 -19.88
N LYS A 30 -2.26 8.04 -20.43
CA LYS A 30 -2.09 6.76 -19.74
C LYS A 30 -0.69 6.59 -19.12
N LYS A 31 0.14 7.65 -19.14
CA LYS A 31 1.51 7.67 -18.63
C LYS A 31 2.47 6.71 -19.37
N LEU A 32 2.20 6.43 -20.64
CA LEU A 32 3.04 5.60 -21.52
C LEU A 32 3.78 6.48 -22.51
N PHE A 33 5.04 6.18 -22.84
CA PHE A 33 5.73 6.93 -23.90
C PHE A 33 5.02 6.71 -25.25
N THR A 34 4.97 7.79 -26.03
CA THR A 34 4.60 7.71 -27.44
C THR A 34 5.87 7.58 -28.26
N PHE A 35 5.91 6.58 -29.15
CA PHE A 35 7.02 6.40 -30.07
C PHE A 35 6.83 7.20 -31.36
N PRO A 36 7.92 7.69 -32.00
CA PRO A 36 9.30 7.57 -31.55
C PRO A 36 9.63 8.47 -30.35
N LEU A 37 10.56 8.02 -29.50
CA LEU A 37 11.19 8.84 -28.46
C LEU A 37 11.97 9.98 -29.11
N THR A 38 12.06 11.11 -28.41
CA THR A 38 12.87 12.26 -28.81
C THR A 38 14.36 11.95 -28.73
N ASN A 39 14.80 11.24 -27.69
CA ASN A 39 16.17 10.75 -27.53
C ASN A 39 16.14 9.31 -27.00
N LYS A 40 17.22 8.56 -27.23
CA LYS A 40 17.39 7.23 -26.65
C LYS A 40 17.45 7.29 -25.12
N ILE A 41 16.95 6.24 -24.46
CA ILE A 41 16.84 6.20 -22.98
C ILE A 41 18.22 6.24 -22.33
N ARG A 42 19.20 5.56 -22.95
CA ARG A 42 20.57 5.55 -22.47
C ARG A 42 21.36 6.74 -23.05
N PRO A 43 21.96 7.59 -22.20
CA PRO A 43 22.75 8.72 -22.67
C PRO A 43 24.09 8.25 -23.26
N ASP A 44 24.60 8.99 -24.24
CA ASP A 44 25.88 8.73 -24.92
C ASP A 44 27.10 8.77 -23.99
N SER A 45 26.97 9.40 -22.81
CA SER A 45 28.02 9.49 -21.81
C SER A 45 28.37 8.16 -21.13
N ILE A 46 27.57 7.09 -21.34
CA ILE A 46 27.81 5.77 -20.75
C ILE A 46 28.27 4.79 -21.83
N THR A 47 29.55 4.39 -21.80
CA THR A 47 30.23 3.64 -22.87
C THR A 47 30.29 2.12 -22.71
N ASP A 48 29.45 1.50 -21.87
CA ASP A 48 29.35 0.03 -21.88
C ASP A 48 28.67 -0.49 -23.18
N PHE A 49 29.29 -1.49 -23.78
CA PHE A 49 28.88 -2.05 -25.07
C PHE A 49 27.82 -3.15 -24.90
N GLY A 50 26.84 -3.18 -25.81
CA GLY A 50 26.11 -4.40 -26.18
C GLY A 50 25.14 -4.99 -25.15
N GLY A 51 24.39 -4.19 -24.41
CA GLY A 51 23.40 -4.68 -23.45
C GLY A 51 21.96 -4.74 -24.00
N ILE A 52 21.22 -5.73 -23.52
CA ILE A 52 19.75 -5.81 -23.59
C ILE A 52 19.14 -5.10 -22.38
N THR A 53 17.92 -4.60 -22.51
CA THR A 53 17.09 -4.19 -21.36
C THR A 53 15.98 -5.20 -21.18
N TRP A 54 15.83 -5.76 -19.98
CA TRP A 54 14.67 -6.57 -19.63
C TRP A 54 13.44 -5.67 -19.47
N THR A 55 12.37 -5.98 -20.19
CA THR A 55 11.13 -5.17 -20.15
C THR A 55 9.89 -6.00 -19.91
N GLY A 56 9.76 -7.18 -20.54
CA GLY A 56 8.53 -7.98 -20.45
C GLY A 56 7.33 -7.29 -21.10
N LEU A 57 7.54 -6.35 -22.02
CA LEU A 57 6.51 -5.52 -22.63
C LEU A 57 6.42 -5.76 -24.13
N ASN A 58 5.20 -5.86 -24.66
CA ASN A 58 4.94 -5.76 -26.09
C ASN A 58 5.06 -4.29 -26.57
N PRO A 59 5.17 -4.03 -27.89
CA PRO A 59 5.25 -2.66 -28.44
C PRO A 59 4.08 -1.74 -28.06
N ASN A 60 2.93 -2.32 -27.71
CA ASN A 60 1.71 -1.63 -27.29
C ASN A 60 1.59 -1.46 -25.77
N TRP A 61 2.67 -1.68 -25.01
CA TRP A 61 2.74 -1.59 -23.55
C TRP A 61 1.97 -2.65 -22.76
N THR A 62 1.45 -3.70 -23.42
CA THR A 62 0.89 -4.85 -22.68
C THR A 62 1.98 -5.80 -22.23
N THR A 63 1.69 -6.61 -21.20
CA THR A 63 2.60 -7.66 -20.73
C THR A 63 2.86 -8.67 -21.85
N ALA A 64 4.13 -8.93 -22.13
CA ALA A 64 4.56 -9.98 -23.04
C ALA A 64 4.48 -11.36 -22.34
N PRO A 65 4.18 -12.44 -23.10
CA PRO A 65 4.11 -13.79 -22.54
C PRO A 65 5.47 -14.30 -22.07
N TYR A 66 6.57 -13.82 -22.67
CA TYR A 66 7.93 -14.15 -22.27
C TYR A 66 8.43 -13.13 -21.26
N ASN A 67 8.43 -13.49 -19.98
CA ASN A 67 8.79 -12.59 -18.89
C ASN A 67 9.54 -13.32 -17.76
N CYS A 68 10.29 -14.38 -18.10
CA CYS A 68 11.06 -15.16 -17.13
C CYS A 68 10.23 -15.65 -15.94
N ASN A 69 9.05 -16.21 -16.24
CA ASN A 69 8.07 -16.65 -15.24
C ASN A 69 7.77 -15.55 -14.21
N ASN A 70 7.35 -14.38 -14.68
CA ASN A 70 7.15 -13.17 -13.87
C ASN A 70 8.43 -12.74 -13.13
N TRP A 71 9.58 -12.82 -13.80
CA TRP A 71 10.89 -12.44 -13.29
C TRP A 71 11.32 -13.21 -12.03
N THR A 72 10.82 -14.43 -11.87
CA THR A 72 11.20 -15.34 -10.77
C THR A 72 12.18 -16.43 -11.22
N ASP A 73 12.48 -16.47 -12.51
CA ASP A 73 13.32 -17.49 -13.13
C ASP A 73 14.60 -16.88 -13.69
N GLY A 74 15.73 -17.51 -13.39
CA GLY A 74 17.06 -17.16 -13.89
C GLY A 74 17.74 -18.31 -14.62
N ALA A 75 17.00 -19.32 -15.08
CA ALA A 75 17.54 -20.49 -15.75
C ALA A 75 17.86 -20.24 -17.24
N ASP A 76 18.80 -21.03 -17.78
CA ASP A 76 19.27 -20.98 -19.19
C ASP A 76 18.25 -21.52 -20.21
N ILE A 77 17.07 -21.96 -19.76
CA ILE A 77 16.04 -22.60 -20.61
C ILE A 77 14.91 -21.63 -20.97
N ASN A 78 14.58 -20.71 -20.07
CA ASN A 78 13.45 -19.80 -20.26
C ASN A 78 13.92 -18.48 -20.87
N VAL A 79 12.99 -17.80 -21.54
CA VAL A 79 13.27 -16.54 -22.25
C VAL A 79 12.42 -15.40 -21.70
N GLY A 80 12.95 -14.19 -21.79
CA GLY A 80 12.26 -12.97 -21.46
C GLY A 80 12.22 -12.02 -22.64
N THR A 81 11.23 -11.15 -22.67
CA THR A 81 11.15 -10.07 -23.64
C THR A 81 12.09 -8.92 -23.24
N ILE A 82 12.80 -8.42 -24.24
CA ILE A 82 13.83 -7.40 -24.11
C ILE A 82 13.53 -6.19 -24.98
N GLY A 83 14.11 -5.05 -24.62
CA GLY A 83 14.20 -3.85 -25.40
C GLY A 83 15.67 -3.46 -25.67
N ASN A 84 15.83 -2.50 -26.57
CA ASN A 84 17.10 -1.96 -27.02
C ASN A 84 17.22 -0.49 -26.59
N TYR A 85 18.00 -0.22 -25.55
CA TYR A 85 18.12 1.13 -24.98
C TYR A 85 18.73 2.18 -25.93
N ASN A 86 19.28 1.77 -27.08
CA ASN A 86 19.77 2.67 -28.12
C ASN A 86 18.70 3.04 -29.15
N ALA A 87 17.57 2.35 -29.16
CA ALA A 87 16.47 2.64 -30.07
C ALA A 87 15.59 3.80 -29.57
N THR A 88 15.04 4.55 -30.51
CA THR A 88 13.99 5.54 -30.26
C THR A 88 12.62 5.07 -30.73
N SER A 89 12.54 4.00 -31.53
CA SER A 89 11.27 3.36 -31.88
C SER A 89 10.74 2.50 -30.73
N SER A 90 9.63 1.79 -30.95
CA SER A 90 9.13 0.78 -30.01
C SER A 90 10.14 -0.31 -29.66
N ASN A 91 11.21 -0.46 -30.45
CA ASN A 91 12.34 -1.34 -30.12
C ASN A 91 13.02 -0.97 -28.81
N ALA A 92 12.84 0.27 -28.32
CA ALA A 92 13.30 0.67 -27.00
C ALA A 92 12.75 -0.22 -25.88
N ILE A 93 11.53 -0.75 -26.06
CA ILE A 93 10.86 -1.63 -25.09
C ILE A 93 10.64 -3.06 -25.58
N PHE A 94 10.64 -3.29 -26.90
CA PHE A 94 10.41 -4.61 -27.49
C PHE A 94 11.27 -4.79 -28.74
N ASP A 95 12.40 -5.46 -28.63
CA ASP A 95 13.28 -5.79 -29.76
C ASP A 95 13.13 -7.27 -30.14
N SER A 96 12.31 -7.54 -31.16
CA SER A 96 12.06 -8.89 -31.65
C SER A 96 13.29 -9.54 -32.31
N ALA A 97 14.27 -8.76 -32.74
CA ALA A 97 15.45 -9.28 -33.44
C ALA A 97 16.36 -10.11 -32.52
N LEU A 98 16.21 -9.95 -31.20
CA LEU A 98 17.03 -10.61 -30.18
C LEU A 98 16.28 -11.69 -29.38
N ILE A 99 14.98 -11.89 -29.65
CA ILE A 99 14.15 -12.96 -29.05
C ILE A 99 14.14 -14.17 -30.01
N VAL A 100 15.33 -14.68 -30.34
CA VAL A 100 15.47 -15.95 -31.06
C VAL A 100 15.74 -17.04 -30.01
N PRO A 101 15.02 -18.18 -30.03
CA PRO A 101 15.27 -19.27 -29.08
C PRO A 101 16.76 -19.65 -29.02
N GLY A 102 17.35 -19.57 -27.82
CA GLY A 102 18.76 -19.89 -27.57
C GLY A 102 19.75 -18.72 -27.61
N LEU A 103 19.35 -17.50 -27.99
CA LEU A 103 20.25 -16.35 -28.03
C LEU A 103 20.28 -15.54 -26.73
N ILE A 104 19.11 -15.35 -26.08
CA ILE A 104 18.98 -14.61 -24.82
C ILE A 104 18.02 -15.36 -23.90
N THR A 105 18.56 -15.82 -22.78
CA THR A 105 17.88 -16.61 -21.74
C THR A 105 17.70 -15.78 -20.47
N CYS A 106 16.87 -16.23 -19.55
CA CYS A 106 16.62 -15.51 -18.28
C CYS A 106 17.84 -15.42 -17.36
N SER A 107 18.84 -16.26 -17.57
CA SER A 107 20.17 -16.17 -16.94
C SER A 107 21.08 -15.09 -17.54
N SER A 108 20.72 -14.54 -18.70
CA SER A 108 21.54 -13.56 -19.40
C SER A 108 21.59 -12.23 -18.62
N GLY A 109 22.79 -11.67 -18.49
CA GLY A 109 22.96 -10.35 -17.89
C GLY A 109 22.26 -9.26 -18.70
N GLY A 110 21.27 -8.59 -18.12
CA GLY A 110 20.54 -7.50 -18.76
C GLY A 110 20.39 -6.29 -17.84
N LYS A 111 20.09 -5.14 -18.44
CA LYS A 111 19.79 -3.89 -17.73
C LYS A 111 18.30 -3.78 -17.44
N LEU A 112 17.92 -2.87 -16.54
CA LEU A 112 16.53 -2.49 -16.28
C LEU A 112 16.35 -1.00 -16.53
N TYR A 113 15.17 -0.61 -17.01
CA TYR A 113 14.77 0.79 -16.95
C TYR A 113 14.24 1.10 -15.56
N CYS A 114 14.95 1.97 -14.85
CA CYS A 114 14.47 2.56 -13.61
C CYS A 114 13.75 3.86 -13.95
N VAL A 115 12.46 3.95 -13.64
CA VAL A 115 11.67 5.16 -13.83
C VAL A 115 11.39 5.81 -12.48
N GLU A 116 11.68 7.10 -12.35
CA GLU A 116 11.25 7.86 -11.20
C GLU A 116 9.71 7.86 -11.16
N GLN A 117 9.15 7.34 -10.08
CA GLN A 117 7.76 7.59 -9.77
C GLN A 117 7.72 8.93 -9.03
N PRO A 118 6.95 9.93 -9.48
CA PRO A 118 6.85 11.17 -8.75
C PRO A 118 6.54 10.84 -7.30
N ALA A 119 7.31 11.44 -6.38
CA ALA A 119 6.95 11.42 -4.98
C ALA A 119 5.45 11.73 -4.89
N PRO A 120 4.70 11.03 -4.01
CA PRO A 120 3.36 11.45 -3.63
C PRO A 120 3.27 12.98 -3.70
N PRO A 121 2.40 13.59 -4.55
CA PRO A 121 2.25 15.05 -4.52
C PRO A 121 2.05 15.44 -3.06
N ILE A 122 2.61 16.56 -2.57
CA ILE A 122 2.54 16.90 -1.14
C ILE A 122 1.07 16.86 -0.70
N ARG A 123 0.67 15.78 -0.02
CA ARG A 123 -0.74 15.50 0.28
C ARG A 123 -1.02 16.09 1.65
N PHE A 124 -2.03 16.95 1.74
CA PHE A 124 -2.56 17.42 3.02
C PHE A 124 -3.52 16.40 3.67
N PHE A 125 -3.38 15.12 3.31
CA PHE A 125 -4.20 14.03 3.81
C PHE A 125 -3.34 12.78 3.97
N LYS A 126 -3.83 11.84 4.78
CA LYS A 126 -3.20 10.55 5.04
C LYS A 126 -4.09 9.40 4.61
N TYR A 127 -3.48 8.29 4.25
CA TYR A 127 -4.20 7.09 3.87
C TYR A 127 -4.56 6.23 5.07
N ILE A 128 -5.77 5.66 5.01
CA ILE A 128 -6.17 4.51 5.78
C ILE A 128 -6.58 3.43 4.80
N TYR A 129 -6.19 2.19 5.10
CA TYR A 129 -6.63 1.03 4.37
C TYR A 129 -6.77 -0.16 5.31
N LEU A 130 -7.43 -1.22 4.86
CA LEU A 130 -7.56 -2.46 5.63
C LEU A 130 -6.45 -3.40 5.16
N ALA A 131 -5.60 -3.85 6.08
CA ALA A 131 -4.68 -4.93 5.74
C ALA A 131 -5.51 -6.16 5.33
N PRO A 132 -5.18 -6.81 4.20
CA PRO A 132 -5.73 -8.11 3.90
C PRO A 132 -5.34 -9.04 5.04
N LEU A 133 -6.13 -10.07 5.24
CA LEU A 133 -5.61 -11.17 6.03
C LEU A 133 -4.73 -11.97 5.09
N SER A 134 -3.58 -12.41 5.60
CA SER A 134 -2.95 -13.63 5.10
C SER A 134 -4.05 -14.66 4.78
N PRO A 135 -3.90 -15.54 3.76
CA PRO A 135 -4.94 -16.50 3.35
C PRO A 135 -5.51 -17.40 4.48
N ILE A 136 -4.99 -17.31 5.70
CA ILE A 136 -5.34 -18.08 6.90
C ILE A 136 -6.10 -17.24 7.96
N GLY A 137 -6.35 -15.94 7.73
CA GLY A 137 -6.95 -15.07 8.74
C GLY A 137 -6.02 -14.83 9.92
N HIS A 138 -6.27 -13.79 10.73
CA HIS A 138 -5.45 -13.54 11.90
C HIS A 138 -6.32 -13.38 13.15
N ASN A 139 -6.06 -14.22 14.15
CA ASN A 139 -6.72 -14.18 15.44
C ASN A 139 -6.21 -13.00 16.29
N GLY A 140 -6.64 -12.93 17.55
CA GLY A 140 -6.27 -11.85 18.47
C GLY A 140 -4.78 -11.81 18.89
N ASN A 141 -3.97 -12.82 18.55
CA ASN A 141 -2.56 -12.89 18.95
C ASN A 141 -1.62 -12.34 17.90
N TYR A 142 -1.49 -11.02 17.84
CA TYR A 142 -0.53 -10.32 16.98
C TYR A 142 0.87 -10.20 17.60
N GLY A 143 1.15 -10.85 18.73
CA GLY A 143 2.39 -10.62 19.49
C GLY A 143 2.47 -9.24 20.16
N GLY A 144 1.33 -8.52 20.24
CA GLY A 144 1.23 -7.16 20.76
C GLY A 144 0.93 -6.10 19.69
N ILE A 145 0.74 -4.86 20.13
CA ILE A 145 0.41 -3.74 19.23
C ILE A 145 1.50 -3.52 18.15
N ALA A 146 2.76 -3.76 18.49
CA ALA A 146 3.88 -3.65 17.56
C ALA A 146 3.81 -4.70 16.44
N GLY A 147 3.31 -5.90 16.72
CA GLY A 147 3.09 -6.90 15.68
C GLY A 147 1.90 -6.56 14.79
N MET A 148 0.86 -5.90 15.31
CA MET A 148 -0.20 -5.32 14.45
C MET A 148 0.37 -4.25 13.49
N ASP A 149 1.29 -3.40 13.97
CA ASP A 149 2.00 -2.46 13.09
C ASP A 149 2.87 -3.19 12.06
N ALA A 150 3.53 -4.28 12.44
CA ALA A 150 4.32 -5.09 11.52
C ALA A 150 3.46 -5.67 10.39
N ILE A 151 2.22 -6.09 10.68
CA ILE A 151 1.25 -6.48 9.63
C ILE A 151 1.02 -5.33 8.66
N CYS A 152 0.77 -4.11 9.16
CA CYS A 152 0.57 -2.95 8.28
C CYS A 152 1.80 -2.55 7.46
N ASN A 153 3.01 -2.76 7.98
CA ASN A 153 4.24 -2.39 7.28
C ASN A 153 4.68 -3.45 6.26
N ASN A 154 4.47 -4.73 6.58
CA ASN A 154 4.90 -5.88 5.77
C ASN A 154 3.80 -6.45 4.86
N ASP A 155 2.65 -5.77 4.78
CA ASP A 155 1.56 -6.17 3.91
C ASP A 155 1.98 -6.14 2.44
N THR A 156 2.10 -7.33 1.85
CA THR A 156 2.50 -7.55 0.46
C THR A 156 1.39 -7.24 -0.54
N MET A 157 0.13 -7.11 -0.10
CA MET A 157 -0.97 -6.66 -0.96
C MET A 157 -1.34 -5.20 -0.70
N LYS A 158 -0.47 -4.45 -0.01
CA LYS A 158 -0.60 -3.00 0.10
C LYS A 158 -0.78 -2.42 -1.30
N PRO A 159 -1.81 -1.59 -1.53
CA PRO A 159 -2.08 -1.01 -2.84
C PRO A 159 -0.83 -0.38 -3.44
N VAL A 160 -0.60 -0.60 -4.74
CA VAL A 160 0.61 -0.13 -5.45
C VAL A 160 0.82 1.38 -5.28
N GLU A 161 -0.26 2.14 -5.13
CA GLU A 161 -0.27 3.58 -4.88
C GLU A 161 0.32 3.98 -3.54
N LEU A 162 0.49 3.03 -2.62
CA LEU A 162 1.04 3.15 -1.26
C LEU A 162 2.41 2.44 -1.10
N LEU A 163 2.88 1.66 -2.10
CA LEU A 163 4.20 1.02 -2.02
C LEU A 163 5.31 2.07 -1.94
N GLY A 164 6.25 1.87 -1.01
CA GLY A 164 7.35 2.79 -0.72
C GLY A 164 6.92 4.13 -0.09
N LYS A 165 5.65 4.28 0.31
CA LYS A 165 5.10 5.55 0.80
C LYS A 165 4.74 5.44 2.28
N GLY A 166 5.68 5.86 3.12
CA GLY A 166 5.47 6.02 4.57
C GLY A 166 5.40 4.71 5.35
N THR A 167 5.50 4.84 6.67
CA THR A 167 5.26 3.75 7.62
C THR A 167 3.80 3.75 8.05
N TYR A 168 3.26 2.61 8.45
CA TYR A 168 1.88 2.46 8.88
C TYR A 168 1.80 1.95 10.32
N LYS A 169 0.73 2.31 11.03
CA LYS A 169 0.38 1.73 12.33
C LYS A 169 -1.05 1.24 12.33
N ALA A 170 -1.31 0.19 13.10
CA ALA A 170 -2.62 -0.37 13.30
C ALA A 170 -3.49 0.53 14.21
N MET A 171 -4.71 0.86 13.79
CA MET A 171 -5.69 1.54 14.64
C MET A 171 -6.32 0.56 15.62
N ALA A 172 -5.56 0.27 16.68
CA ALA A 172 -6.03 -0.47 17.84
C ALA A 172 -5.41 0.12 19.11
N VAL A 173 -5.93 -0.23 20.28
CA VAL A 173 -5.36 0.15 21.59
C VAL A 173 -5.10 -1.08 22.44
N ASP A 174 -4.20 -0.97 23.42
CA ASP A 174 -3.89 -2.05 24.36
C ASP A 174 -3.95 -1.54 25.81
N GLN A 175 -4.43 -2.38 26.73
CA GLN A 175 -4.36 -2.16 28.17
C GLN A 175 -4.87 -3.41 28.91
N SER A 176 -3.99 -4.11 29.66
CA SER A 176 -4.42 -5.25 30.45
C SER A 176 -4.93 -4.79 31.81
N ILE A 177 -6.05 -5.40 32.25
CA ILE A 177 -6.53 -5.30 33.63
C ILE A 177 -6.13 -6.52 34.48
N THR A 178 -5.74 -7.63 33.83
CA THR A 178 -5.38 -8.89 34.49
C THR A 178 -3.94 -8.91 34.98
N ILE A 179 -3.07 -8.06 34.43
CA ILE A 179 -1.71 -7.82 34.92
C ILE A 179 -1.68 -6.36 35.38
N PRO A 180 -1.85 -6.09 36.69
CA PRO A 180 -2.03 -4.74 37.25
C PRO A 180 -0.89 -3.75 36.92
N SER A 181 0.24 -4.22 36.40
CA SER A 181 1.46 -3.46 36.17
C SER A 181 1.86 -3.30 34.70
N THR A 182 1.13 -3.84 33.71
CA THR A 182 1.45 -3.57 32.28
C THR A 182 0.72 -2.32 31.79
N PRO A 183 1.44 -1.18 31.62
CA PRO A 183 0.82 0.03 31.10
C PRO A 183 0.41 -0.17 29.64
N ALA A 184 -0.62 0.56 29.20
CA ALA A 184 -0.92 0.69 27.77
C ALA A 184 0.32 1.18 27.02
N THR A 185 0.57 0.63 25.84
CA THR A 185 1.59 1.13 24.92
C THR A 185 0.98 2.00 23.83
N ARG A 186 -0.33 1.87 23.57
CA ARG A 186 -1.13 2.69 22.66
C ARG A 186 -2.52 2.98 23.24
N ARG A 187 -2.88 4.26 23.27
CA ARG A 187 -4.17 4.76 23.75
C ARG A 187 -4.57 6.03 23.00
N ALA A 188 -5.87 6.19 22.72
CA ALA A 188 -6.41 7.39 22.09
C ALA A 188 -6.86 8.45 23.10
N THR A 189 -7.67 8.08 24.09
CA THR A 189 -8.20 9.01 25.11
C THR A 189 -8.10 8.40 26.52
N PRO A 190 -8.15 9.22 27.60
CA PRO A 190 -8.15 10.69 27.60
C PRO A 190 -6.77 11.31 27.34
N ASN A 191 -5.70 10.56 27.59
CA ASN A 191 -4.31 10.99 27.37
C ASN A 191 -3.72 10.15 26.23
N PRO A 192 -3.70 10.68 24.98
CA PRO A 192 -3.17 9.96 23.84
C PRO A 192 -1.73 9.51 24.10
N LEU A 193 -1.47 8.23 23.87
CA LEU A 193 -0.14 7.63 23.97
C LEU A 193 0.09 6.84 22.69
N ASN A 194 1.13 7.21 21.93
CA ASN A 194 1.47 6.56 20.65
C ASN A 194 0.24 6.38 19.72
N TRP A 195 -0.68 7.37 19.76
CA TRP A 195 -1.91 7.32 19.00
C TRP A 195 -1.65 7.46 17.51
N VAL A 196 -2.43 6.76 16.69
CA VAL A 196 -2.13 6.57 15.27
C VAL A 196 -2.66 7.66 14.37
N LEU A 197 -3.70 8.40 14.82
CA LEU A 197 -4.27 9.49 14.07
C LEU A 197 -3.63 10.81 14.49
N ARG A 198 -3.22 11.61 13.50
CA ARG A 198 -2.64 12.94 13.70
C ARG A 198 -3.75 13.98 13.91
N PRO A 199 -3.48 15.04 14.70
CA PRO A 199 -4.37 16.19 14.80
C PRO A 199 -4.67 16.85 13.45
N ASN A 200 -5.88 17.40 13.30
CA ASN A 200 -6.30 18.25 12.17
C ASN A 200 -5.97 17.68 10.79
N THR A 201 -6.11 16.36 10.63
CA THR A 201 -5.68 15.64 9.43
C THR A 201 -6.87 14.96 8.75
N THR A 202 -7.01 15.19 7.45
CA THR A 202 -7.97 14.45 6.62
C THR A 202 -7.42 13.06 6.32
N TYR A 203 -8.24 12.05 6.54
CA TYR A 203 -7.91 10.67 6.20
C TYR A 203 -8.76 10.18 5.03
N LYS A 204 -8.11 9.52 4.09
CA LYS A 204 -8.73 9.01 2.86
C LYS A 204 -8.44 7.54 2.68
N ARG A 205 -9.35 6.86 1.99
CA ARG A 205 -9.10 5.54 1.45
C ARG A 205 -8.32 5.63 0.13
N ILE A 206 -7.76 4.50 -0.29
CA ILE A 206 -6.95 4.35 -1.52
C ILE A 206 -7.65 4.81 -2.80
N ASP A 207 -8.98 4.67 -2.88
CA ASP A 207 -9.81 5.12 -4.01
C ASP A 207 -10.08 6.64 -4.00
N GLY A 208 -9.54 7.37 -3.02
CA GLY A 208 -9.68 8.81 -2.87
C GLY A 208 -10.89 9.25 -2.06
N ALA A 209 -11.74 8.32 -1.61
CA ALA A 209 -12.87 8.64 -0.75
C ALA A 209 -12.40 9.19 0.60
N THR A 210 -12.90 10.35 1.00
CA THR A 210 -12.65 10.91 2.33
C THR A 210 -13.37 10.09 3.38
N LEU A 211 -12.65 9.59 4.38
CA LEU A 211 -13.24 8.87 5.50
C LEU A 211 -13.73 9.85 6.56
N PHE A 212 -12.84 10.72 7.04
CA PHE A 212 -13.10 11.74 8.06
C PHE A 212 -11.93 12.73 8.14
N THR A 213 -12.14 13.81 8.89
CA THR A 213 -11.08 14.72 9.34
C THR A 213 -11.03 14.70 10.85
N THR A 214 -9.83 14.61 11.42
CA THR A 214 -9.64 14.63 12.87
C THR A 214 -9.61 16.04 13.45
N ASP A 215 -9.94 16.16 14.72
CA ASP A 215 -9.80 17.38 15.52
C ASP A 215 -8.35 17.58 16.01
N ALA A 216 -8.14 18.57 16.88
CA ALA A 216 -6.84 18.88 17.47
C ALA A 216 -6.26 17.76 18.35
N ASN A 217 -7.07 16.79 18.77
CA ASN A 217 -6.65 15.64 19.57
C ASN A 217 -6.38 14.40 18.70
N GLY A 218 -6.57 14.48 17.38
CA GLY A 218 -6.45 13.32 16.49
C GLY A 218 -7.66 12.39 16.59
N LEU A 219 -8.84 12.90 16.95
CA LEU A 219 -10.09 12.13 17.05
C LEU A 219 -11.09 12.60 15.99
N PHE A 220 -12.01 11.74 15.56
CA PHE A 220 -13.06 12.12 14.62
C PHE A 220 -14.47 11.92 15.22
N PHE A 221 -15.39 12.84 14.92
CA PHE A 221 -16.75 12.80 15.47
C PHE A 221 -17.75 12.10 14.55
N SER A 222 -17.52 12.16 13.24
CA SER A 222 -18.34 11.54 12.21
C SER A 222 -17.47 10.93 11.11
N MET A 223 -18.03 10.00 10.34
CA MET A 223 -17.39 9.47 9.14
C MET A 223 -18.25 9.79 7.93
N THR A 224 -17.63 10.24 6.85
CA THR A 224 -18.26 10.44 5.55
C THR A 224 -18.42 9.11 4.82
N ASN A 225 -17.37 8.28 4.85
CA ASN A 225 -17.33 6.97 4.20
C ASN A 225 -16.87 5.89 5.19
N ARG A 226 -17.20 4.64 4.86
CA ARG A 226 -16.80 3.42 5.59
C ARG A 226 -15.34 3.04 5.29
N PHE A 227 -14.67 2.33 6.20
CA PHE A 227 -13.27 1.94 6.02
C PHE A 227 -13.05 0.96 4.84
N GLY A 228 -13.94 -0.02 4.67
CA GLY A 228 -13.88 -1.06 3.65
C GLY A 228 -14.85 -0.84 2.49
N GLU A 229 -14.66 -1.55 1.38
CA GLU A 229 -15.60 -1.57 0.23
C GLU A 229 -16.41 -2.85 0.12
N GLU A 230 -16.34 -3.73 1.12
CA GLU A 230 -16.89 -5.06 0.97
C GLU A 230 -18.41 -5.07 1.00
N THR A 231 -19.00 -5.98 0.23
CA THR A 231 -20.42 -6.29 0.28
C THR A 231 -20.80 -6.68 1.71
N ALA A 232 -21.99 -6.27 2.15
CA ALA A 232 -22.45 -6.39 3.52
C ALA A 232 -22.17 -7.78 4.12
N ASN A 233 -21.71 -7.79 5.39
CA ASN A 233 -21.42 -8.91 6.30
C ASN A 233 -19.94 -9.30 6.56
N ASN A 234 -18.96 -8.91 5.74
CA ASN A 234 -17.56 -9.38 5.92
C ASN A 234 -16.55 -8.32 6.41
N GLY A 235 -16.98 -7.43 7.32
CA GLY A 235 -16.26 -6.18 7.61
C GLY A 235 -15.68 -6.03 9.01
N TYR A 236 -15.28 -7.06 9.76
CA TYR A 236 -14.83 -6.81 11.14
C TYR A 236 -13.38 -6.34 11.22
N ILE A 237 -13.11 -5.48 12.21
CA ILE A 237 -11.79 -4.95 12.50
C ILE A 237 -11.50 -5.00 14.00
N TRP A 238 -10.30 -5.42 14.37
CA TRP A 238 -9.82 -5.33 15.75
C TRP A 238 -9.52 -3.87 16.10
N THR A 239 -10.09 -3.37 17.20
CA THR A 239 -9.87 -1.99 17.65
C THR A 239 -9.45 -1.91 19.11
N GLY A 240 -10.05 -2.71 20.01
CA GLY A 240 -9.87 -2.50 21.45
C GLY A 240 -10.52 -1.21 21.97
N LEU A 241 -11.31 -0.51 21.16
CA LEU A 241 -11.83 0.83 21.44
C LEU A 241 -13.32 0.80 21.82
N ASN A 242 -13.71 1.66 22.73
CA ASN A 242 -15.10 2.11 22.87
C ASN A 242 -15.43 3.17 21.81
N SER A 243 -16.72 3.47 21.62
CA SER A 243 -17.20 4.43 20.61
C SER A 243 -16.77 5.88 20.84
N ASP A 244 -16.28 6.20 22.03
CA ASP A 244 -15.72 7.48 22.46
C ASP A 244 -14.18 7.52 22.44
N PHE A 245 -13.56 6.54 21.77
CA PHE A 245 -12.11 6.32 21.70
C PHE A 245 -11.43 5.92 23.02
N THR A 246 -12.17 5.73 24.12
CA THR A 246 -11.57 5.18 25.33
C THR A 246 -11.18 3.71 25.09
N THR A 247 -10.21 3.22 25.86
CA THR A 247 -9.83 1.80 25.78
C THR A 247 -10.94 0.93 26.37
N ALA A 248 -11.38 -0.08 25.62
CA ALA A 248 -12.29 -1.10 26.13
C ALA A 248 -11.49 -2.08 27.01
N THR A 249 -11.27 -1.69 28.27
CA THR A 249 -10.42 -2.41 29.23
C THR A 249 -10.79 -3.89 29.32
N GLY A 250 -9.80 -4.77 29.14
CA GLY A 250 -10.00 -6.23 29.13
C GLY A 250 -10.46 -6.83 27.79
N TYR A 251 -10.86 -6.00 26.82
CA TYR A 251 -11.34 -6.42 25.49
C TYR A 251 -10.31 -6.14 24.41
N ASN A 252 -9.10 -6.67 24.58
CA ASN A 252 -7.98 -6.48 23.66
C ASN A 252 -7.11 -7.73 23.53
N CYS A 253 -7.69 -8.93 23.72
CA CYS A 253 -6.98 -10.19 23.53
C CYS A 253 -5.68 -10.29 24.35
N ASN A 254 -5.76 -9.87 25.61
CA ASN A 254 -4.63 -9.79 26.53
C ASN A 254 -3.46 -8.98 25.92
N ASN A 255 -3.71 -7.72 25.58
CA ASN A 255 -2.79 -6.85 24.85
C ASN A 255 -2.34 -7.43 23.50
N TRP A 256 -3.26 -8.06 22.77
CA TRP A 256 -3.04 -8.67 21.45
C TRP A 256 -1.96 -9.77 21.46
N LYS A 257 -1.81 -10.47 22.59
CA LYS A 257 -0.83 -11.55 22.79
C LYS A 257 -1.49 -12.92 23.01
N SER A 258 -2.81 -13.00 22.92
CA SER A 258 -3.55 -14.24 23.16
C SER A 258 -4.52 -14.56 22.03
N SER A 259 -4.55 -15.84 21.67
CA SER A 259 -5.50 -16.45 20.74
C SER A 259 -6.43 -17.43 21.46
N ALA A 260 -6.54 -17.35 22.78
CA ALA A 260 -7.40 -18.27 23.52
C ALA A 260 -8.85 -17.76 23.55
N SER A 261 -9.80 -18.69 23.43
CA SER A 261 -11.24 -18.43 23.30
C SER A 261 -11.88 -17.74 24.50
N ASN A 262 -11.25 -17.86 25.68
CA ASN A 262 -11.67 -17.22 26.92
C ASN A 262 -11.26 -15.75 27.03
N TYR A 263 -10.36 -15.28 26.18
CA TYR A 263 -10.12 -13.85 26.02
C TYR A 263 -11.04 -13.27 24.95
N LEU A 264 -11.46 -12.03 25.18
CA LEU A 264 -12.28 -11.28 24.24
C LEU A 264 -11.49 -10.08 23.72
N GLY A 265 -11.76 -9.71 22.47
CA GLY A 265 -11.31 -8.48 21.85
C GLY A 265 -12.51 -7.64 21.41
N LYS A 266 -12.37 -6.32 21.51
CA LYS A 266 -13.35 -5.37 21.00
C LYS A 266 -13.13 -5.21 19.49
N ILE A 267 -14.21 -5.35 18.73
CA ILE A 267 -14.20 -5.16 17.29
C ILE A 267 -15.09 -3.98 16.86
N GLY A 268 -14.71 -3.36 15.76
CA GLY A 268 -15.53 -2.44 14.99
C GLY A 268 -16.01 -3.05 13.67
N SER A 269 -16.71 -2.24 12.87
CA SER A 269 -17.12 -2.59 11.52
C SER A 269 -16.53 -1.66 10.47
N ALA A 270 -15.80 -2.23 9.52
CA ALA A 270 -15.31 -1.55 8.33
C ALA A 270 -16.40 -1.25 7.31
N ASN A 271 -17.61 -1.84 7.42
CA ASN A 271 -18.68 -1.74 6.42
C ASN A 271 -19.75 -0.70 6.78
N THR A 272 -19.44 0.24 7.67
CA THR A 272 -20.34 1.32 8.10
C THR A 272 -19.61 2.65 8.19
N ASN A 273 -20.33 3.75 7.99
CA ASN A 273 -19.88 5.12 8.27
C ASN A 273 -20.42 5.64 9.61
N VAL A 274 -21.08 4.79 10.40
CA VAL A 274 -21.54 5.15 11.74
C VAL A 274 -20.36 4.94 12.72
N LYS A 275 -19.75 6.04 13.19
CA LYS A 275 -18.56 6.03 14.07
C LYS A 275 -18.65 5.00 15.20
N SER A 276 -19.77 4.98 15.94
CA SER A 276 -19.92 4.10 17.10
C SER A 276 -19.81 2.63 16.74
N VAL A 277 -20.38 2.23 15.60
CA VAL A 277 -20.32 0.87 15.07
C VAL A 277 -18.95 0.61 14.42
N ALA A 278 -18.39 1.60 13.74
CA ALA A 278 -17.10 1.49 13.08
C ALA A 278 -15.95 1.27 14.08
N LEU A 279 -16.02 1.87 15.28
CA LEU A 279 -15.00 1.71 16.31
C LEU A 279 -15.31 0.58 17.31
N SER A 280 -16.59 0.37 17.64
CA SER A 280 -17.01 -0.39 18.82
C SER A 280 -18.35 -1.11 18.59
N TYR A 281 -18.36 -2.11 17.71
CA TYR A 281 -19.54 -2.90 17.40
C TYR A 281 -19.89 -3.93 18.48
N THR A 282 -19.00 -4.90 18.73
CA THR A 282 -19.22 -5.98 19.70
C THR A 282 -17.89 -6.57 20.17
N ASN A 283 -17.95 -7.58 21.04
CA ASN A 283 -16.80 -8.34 21.50
C ASN A 283 -16.75 -9.69 20.77
N ARG A 284 -15.55 -10.16 20.43
CA ARG A 284 -15.35 -11.49 19.83
C ARG A 284 -14.27 -12.27 20.58
N PRO A 285 -14.38 -13.60 20.67
CA PRO A 285 -13.31 -14.47 21.13
C PRO A 285 -12.02 -14.23 20.36
N CYS A 286 -10.89 -14.29 21.06
CA CYS A 286 -9.58 -14.01 20.47
C CYS A 286 -9.02 -15.17 19.65
N ASP A 287 -9.64 -16.35 19.71
CA ASP A 287 -9.31 -17.53 18.93
C ASP A 287 -9.94 -17.53 17.54
N GLN A 288 -10.70 -16.50 17.18
CA GLN A 288 -11.33 -16.37 15.86
C GLN A 288 -10.23 -16.24 14.77
N THR A 289 -9.69 -17.38 14.37
CA THR A 289 -8.93 -17.64 13.15
C THR A 289 -9.91 -18.06 12.06
N THR A 290 -9.73 -17.61 10.82
CA THR A 290 -10.66 -17.96 9.75
C THR A 290 -10.59 -19.44 9.38
N ASN A 291 -11.55 -20.20 9.88
CA ASN A 291 -12.26 -21.21 9.08
C ASN A 291 -13.73 -20.82 8.88
N SER A 292 -14.14 -19.64 9.37
CA SER A 292 -15.44 -19.03 9.12
C SER A 292 -15.32 -17.95 8.03
N SER A 293 -16.41 -17.73 7.32
CA SER A 293 -16.60 -16.74 6.27
C SER A 293 -16.38 -15.26 6.68
N GLU A 294 -15.92 -14.97 7.91
CA GLU A 294 -15.85 -13.62 8.49
C GLU A 294 -14.51 -13.33 9.23
N PRO A 295 -13.39 -13.19 8.53
CA PRO A 295 -12.14 -12.74 9.13
C PRO A 295 -12.22 -11.37 9.83
N ILE A 296 -11.46 -11.19 10.92
CA ILE A 296 -11.30 -9.89 11.60
C ILE A 296 -9.96 -9.25 11.20
N ARG A 297 -10.03 -8.07 10.58
CA ARG A 297 -8.89 -7.35 9.97
C ARG A 297 -8.27 -6.31 10.90
N VAL A 298 -7.22 -5.66 10.39
CA VAL A 298 -6.58 -4.50 11.01
C VAL A 298 -6.75 -3.28 10.11
N VAL A 299 -7.11 -2.14 10.70
CA VAL A 299 -7.10 -0.84 10.03
C VAL A 299 -5.68 -0.27 10.09
N CYS A 300 -5.06 -0.06 8.95
CA CYS A 300 -3.71 0.47 8.83
C CYS A 300 -3.74 1.96 8.48
N VAL A 301 -3.08 2.76 9.32
CA VAL A 301 -3.07 4.23 9.27
C VAL A 301 -1.67 4.71 8.89
N GLU A 302 -1.57 5.46 7.81
CA GLU A 302 -0.33 6.11 7.39
C GLU A 302 0.17 7.04 8.50
N GLN A 303 1.47 6.96 8.81
CA GLN A 303 2.09 7.74 9.87
C GLN A 303 2.56 9.08 9.43
#